data_AF-A0A1F8J1J4-F1
#
_entry.id   AF-A0A1F8J1J4-F1
#
_cell.length_a   1.000
_cell.length_b   1.000
_cell.length_c   1.000
_cell.angle_alpha   90.00
_cell.angle_beta   90.00
_cell.angle_gamma   90.00
#
_symmetry.space_group_name_H-M   'P 1'
#
loop_
_entity.id
_entity.type
_entity.pdbx_description
1 polymer ?
#
loop_
_entity_poly.entity_id
_entity_poly.type
_entity_poly.pdbx_seq_one_letter_code
_entity_poly.pdbx_strand_id
1 'polypeptide(L)'
;MKKNIEVVPYSPEWPEMFASEAELIKQALGNNCITIHHIGSTSVPGLSAKPIIDILPVVRDIQEVDKATKAMESLGYEAKGEYGMAFRRYFQKGQNARTHNVHVYRGNCKTRNEKVIFRE
;
A
#
# COMPACT_ATOMS: atom_id res chain seq x y z
N MET A 1 13.94 18.68 -3.27
CA MET A 1 14.97 17.62 -3.37
C MET A 1 14.38 16.33 -2.81
N LYS A 2 14.38 15.23 -3.57
CA LYS A 2 13.98 13.90 -3.05
C LYS A 2 15.02 13.44 -2.03
N LYS A 3 14.61 13.01 -0.84
CA LYS A 3 15.54 12.47 0.15
C LYS A 3 15.97 11.07 -0.31
N ASN A 4 17.27 10.76 -0.26
CA ASN A 4 17.74 9.41 -0.56
C ASN A 4 17.17 8.46 0.51
N ILE A 5 16.41 7.46 0.07
CA ILE A 5 15.88 6.43 0.96
C ILE A 5 16.91 5.30 0.99
N GLU A 6 17.60 5.21 2.11
CA GLU A 6 18.62 4.20 2.36
C GLU A 6 18.00 2.86 2.76
N VAL A 7 18.75 1.80 2.52
CA VAL A 7 18.39 0.45 2.97
C VAL A 7 18.90 0.30 4.40
N VAL A 8 18.02 -0.11 5.30
CA VAL A 8 18.32 -0.32 6.72
C VAL A 8 18.09 -1.79 7.10
N PRO A 9 18.71 -2.28 8.18
CA PRO A 9 18.38 -3.60 8.73
C PRO A 9 16.89 -3.72 9.05
N TYR A 10 16.41 -4.97 9.10
CA TYR A 10 15.03 -5.25 9.46
C TYR A 10 14.66 -4.59 10.79
N SER A 11 13.53 -3.87 10.81
CA SER A 11 12.95 -3.33 12.05
C SER A 11 11.77 -4.20 12.51
N PRO A 12 11.75 -4.66 13.77
CA PRO A 12 10.61 -5.38 14.33
C PRO A 12 9.35 -4.50 14.48
N GLU A 13 9.46 -3.19 14.30
CA GLU A 13 8.34 -2.25 14.34
C GLU A 13 7.54 -2.22 13.03
N TRP A 14 8.09 -2.70 11.91
CA TRP A 14 7.42 -2.65 10.60
C TRP A 14 6.05 -3.36 10.57
N PRO A 15 5.87 -4.54 11.19
CA PRO A 15 4.56 -5.17 11.29
C PRO A 15 3.54 -4.32 12.07
N GLU A 16 3.96 -3.63 13.13
CA GLU A 16 3.08 -2.76 13.94
C GLU A 16 2.69 -1.48 13.18
N MET A 17 3.66 -0.89 12.48
CA MET A 17 3.42 0.24 11.57
C MET A 17 2.43 -0.14 10.47
N PHE A 18 2.62 -1.31 9.86
CA PHE A 18 1.67 -1.87 8.89
C PHE A 18 0.28 -2.04 9.50
N ALA A 19 0.16 -2.69 10.66
CA ALA A 19 -1.13 -2.98 11.27
C ALA A 19 -1.91 -1.70 11.59
N SER A 20 -1.22 -0.69 12.12
CA SER A 20 -1.80 0.61 12.44
C SER A 20 -2.31 1.32 11.17
N GLU A 21 -1.51 1.34 10.11
CA GLU A 21 -1.89 2.01 8.87
C GLU A 21 -2.97 1.22 8.10
N ALA A 22 -2.93 -0.12 8.14
CA ALA A 22 -3.94 -0.98 7.53
C ALA A 22 -5.34 -0.72 8.12
N GLU A 23 -5.44 -0.51 9.43
CA GLU A 23 -6.71 -0.19 10.08
C GLU A 23 -7.29 1.15 9.59
N LEU A 24 -6.44 2.18 9.45
CA LEU A 24 -6.85 3.49 8.90
C LEU A 24 -7.34 3.35 7.44
N ILE A 25 -6.60 2.60 6.61
CA ILE A 25 -6.97 2.36 5.22
C ILE A 25 -8.28 1.58 5.13
N LYS A 26 -8.47 0.56 5.98
CA LYS A 26 -9.69 -0.23 6.03
C LYS A 26 -10.90 0.64 6.34
N GLN A 27 -10.77 1.56 7.29
CA GLN A 27 -11.82 2.52 7.63
C GLN A 27 -12.13 3.47 6.47
N ALA A 28 -11.10 3.98 5.79
CA ALA A 28 -11.27 4.87 4.63
C ALA A 28 -11.93 4.18 3.43
N LEU A 29 -11.60 2.91 3.17
CA LEU A 29 -12.19 2.10 2.10
C LEU A 29 -13.55 1.50 2.48
N GLY A 30 -13.89 1.47 3.78
CA GLY A 30 -15.14 0.97 4.32
C GLY A 30 -15.47 -0.47 3.88
N ASN A 31 -16.75 -0.73 3.64
CA ASN A 31 -17.26 -2.06 3.27
C ASN A 31 -16.70 -2.62 1.95
N ASN A 32 -16.10 -1.77 1.12
CA ASN A 32 -15.48 -2.18 -0.13
C ASN A 32 -14.18 -2.97 0.11
N CYS A 33 -13.49 -2.76 1.24
CA CYS A 33 -12.29 -3.49 1.59
C CYS A 33 -12.62 -4.92 2.06
N ILE A 34 -12.03 -5.91 1.41
CA ILE A 34 -12.18 -7.34 1.76
C ILE A 34 -11.09 -7.76 2.74
N THR A 35 -9.84 -7.45 2.40
CA THR A 35 -8.64 -7.80 3.17
C THR A 35 -7.51 -6.85 2.83
N ILE A 36 -6.50 -6.76 3.70
CA ILE A 36 -5.29 -5.96 3.51
C ILE A 36 -4.08 -6.83 3.84
N HIS A 37 -3.07 -6.80 2.97
CA HIS A 37 -1.83 -7.56 3.16
C HIS A 37 -0.63 -6.63 3.29
N HIS A 38 0.31 -6.99 4.17
CA HIS A 38 1.64 -6.41 4.22
C HIS A 38 2.49 -7.09 3.16
N ILE A 39 2.96 -6.32 2.19
CA ILE A 39 3.77 -6.82 1.08
C ILE A 39 5.14 -6.12 1.05
N GLY A 40 5.98 -6.53 0.11
CA GLY A 40 7.30 -5.93 -0.07
C GLY A 40 8.32 -6.38 0.97
N SER A 41 9.53 -5.82 0.91
CA SER A 41 10.65 -6.30 1.72
C SER A 41 10.49 -6.03 3.22
N THR A 42 9.66 -5.04 3.61
CA THR A 42 9.40 -4.74 5.02
C THR A 42 8.46 -5.74 5.70
N SER A 43 7.80 -6.62 4.94
CA SER A 43 6.97 -7.70 5.49
C SER A 43 7.75 -8.99 5.77
N VAL A 44 9.04 -9.05 5.40
CA VAL A 44 9.88 -10.25 5.56
C VAL A 44 10.81 -10.06 6.76
N PRO A 45 10.60 -10.79 7.88
CA PRO A 45 11.47 -10.73 9.04
C PRO A 45 12.94 -11.01 8.71
N GLY A 46 13.82 -10.14 9.20
CA GLY A 46 15.28 -10.27 9.01
C GLY A 46 15.81 -9.73 7.68
N LEU A 47 14.96 -9.28 6.75
CA LEU A 47 15.39 -8.72 5.48
C LEU A 47 15.67 -7.21 5.58
N SER A 48 16.88 -6.79 5.18
CA SER A 48 17.20 -5.37 5.04
C SER A 48 16.39 -4.75 3.90
N ALA A 49 15.74 -3.62 4.19
CA ALA A 49 14.81 -2.98 3.27
C ALA A 49 14.87 -1.46 3.37
N LYS A 50 14.27 -0.79 2.39
CA LYS A 50 13.94 0.63 2.54
C LYS A 50 12.82 0.74 3.57
N PRO A 51 12.83 1.73 4.49
CA PRO A 51 11.80 1.90 5.52
C PRO A 51 10.51 2.47 4.92
N ILE A 52 9.91 1.73 3.99
CA ILE A 52 8.67 2.04 3.30
C ILE A 52 7.74 0.83 3.48
N ILE A 53 6.56 1.07 4.03
CA ILE A 53 5.56 0.03 4.20
C ILE A 53 4.76 -0.10 2.90
N ASP A 54 4.84 -1.26 2.26
CA ASP A 54 4.04 -1.57 1.08
C ASP A 54 2.79 -2.35 1.51
N ILE A 55 1.62 -1.84 1.13
CA ILE A 55 0.30 -2.29 1.60
C ILE A 55 -0.55 -2.68 0.39
N LEU A 56 -1.24 -3.81 0.48
CA LEU A 56 -2.12 -4.32 -0.56
C LEU A 56 -3.55 -4.49 -0.03
N PRO A 57 -4.43 -3.49 -0.17
CA PRO A 57 -5.85 -3.68 0.02
C PRO A 57 -6.48 -4.39 -1.18
N VAL A 58 -7.23 -5.44 -0.90
CA VAL A 58 -8.08 -6.14 -1.87
C VAL A 58 -9.51 -5.66 -1.69
N VAL A 59 -10.11 -5.17 -2.77
CA VAL A 59 -11.45 -4.58 -2.75
C VAL A 59 -12.46 -5.33 -3.61
N ARG A 60 -13.76 -5.15 -3.36
CA ARG A 60 -14.83 -5.76 -4.18
C ARG A 60 -14.97 -5.09 -5.53
N ASP A 61 -14.86 -3.77 -5.55
CA ASP A 61 -14.94 -2.92 -6.73
C ASP A 61 -13.84 -1.86 -6.71
N ILE A 62 -13.11 -1.74 -7.82
CA ILE A 62 -12.04 -0.76 -7.97
C ILE A 62 -12.60 0.65 -8.19
N GLN A 63 -13.81 0.80 -8.74
CA GLN A 63 -14.44 2.10 -8.98
C GLN A 63 -14.89 2.76 -7.66
N GLU A 64 -15.27 1.96 -6.66
CA GLU A 64 -15.60 2.47 -5.33
C GLU A 64 -14.38 3.05 -4.60
N VAL A 65 -13.16 2.65 -4.99
CA VAL A 65 -11.93 3.24 -4.45
C VAL A 65 -11.79 4.70 -4.88
N ASP A 66 -12.24 5.04 -6.09
CA ASP A 66 -12.21 6.42 -6.59
C ASP A 66 -13.09 7.33 -5.72
N LYS A 67 -14.22 6.83 -5.22
CA LYS A 67 -15.10 7.55 -4.27
C LYS A 67 -14.45 7.71 -2.90
N ALA A 68 -13.62 6.75 -2.47
CA ALA A 68 -12.87 6.80 -1.23
C ALA A 68 -11.59 7.66 -1.31
N THR A 69 -11.25 8.22 -2.48
CA THR A 69 -10.02 9.01 -2.68
C THR A 69 -9.89 10.14 -1.65
N LYS A 70 -10.95 10.91 -1.40
CA LYS A 70 -10.92 12.01 -0.42
C LYS A 70 -10.64 11.54 1.02
N ALA A 71 -11.12 10.36 1.38
CA ALA A 71 -10.86 9.77 2.69
C ALA A 71 -9.39 9.35 2.79
N MET A 72 -8.84 8.73 1.75
CA MET A 72 -7.41 8.41 1.67
C MET A 72 -6.54 9.68 1.71
N GLU A 73 -6.91 10.74 0.98
CA GLU A 73 -6.21 12.03 1.00
C GLU A 73 -6.21 12.67 2.39
N SER A 74 -7.30 12.52 3.14
CA SER A 74 -7.40 12.99 4.53
C SER A 74 -6.46 12.25 5.49
N LEU A 75 -6.02 11.04 5.14
CA LEU A 75 -4.97 10.28 5.85
C LEU A 75 -3.55 10.68 5.41
N GLY A 76 -3.41 11.66 4.51
CA GLY A 76 -2.15 12.16 3.97
C GLY A 76 -1.64 11.43 2.73
N TYR A 77 -2.49 10.64 2.07
CA TYR A 77 -2.14 9.98 0.82
C TYR A 77 -2.30 10.91 -0.39
N GLU A 78 -1.43 10.73 -1.38
CA GLU A 78 -1.59 11.28 -2.72
C GLU A 78 -2.08 10.18 -3.66
N ALA A 79 -3.23 10.40 -4.31
CA ALA A 79 -3.76 9.50 -5.33
C ALA A 79 -2.97 9.63 -6.64
N LYS A 80 -2.46 8.50 -7.15
CA LYS A 80 -1.72 8.41 -8.43
C LYS A 80 -2.50 7.67 -9.52
N GLY A 81 -3.72 7.22 -9.24
CA GLY A 81 -4.52 6.41 -10.15
C GLY A 81 -3.83 5.08 -10.49
N GLU A 82 -3.83 4.71 -11.76
CA GLU A 82 -3.22 3.46 -12.24
C GLU A 82 -1.69 3.47 -12.19
N TYR A 83 -1.08 4.64 -12.44
CA TYR A 83 0.36 4.87 -12.40
C TYR A 83 1.17 3.82 -13.19
N GLY A 84 0.75 3.53 -14.43
CA GLY A 84 1.41 2.57 -15.33
C GLY A 84 1.02 1.10 -15.12
N MET A 85 0.05 0.79 -14.24
CA MET A 85 -0.52 -0.54 -14.10
C MET A 85 -2.04 -0.50 -14.21
N ALA A 86 -2.58 -1.07 -15.28
CA ALA A 86 -4.01 -1.16 -15.51
C ALA A 86 -4.73 -1.78 -14.31
N PHE A 87 -5.92 -1.26 -13.98
CA PHE A 87 -6.79 -1.75 -12.91
C PHE A 87 -6.24 -1.59 -11.48
N ARG A 88 -5.12 -0.87 -11.31
CA ARG A 88 -4.61 -0.49 -9.99
C ARG A 88 -5.19 0.86 -9.55
N ARG A 89 -5.35 1.06 -8.25
CA ARG A 89 -5.30 2.39 -7.63
C ARG A 89 -4.11 2.48 -6.70
N TYR A 90 -3.23 3.43 -6.98
CA TYR A 90 -1.99 3.61 -6.25
C TYR A 90 -2.06 4.89 -5.41
N PHE A 91 -1.73 4.75 -4.13
CA PHE A 91 -1.61 5.87 -3.20
C PHE A 91 -0.22 5.91 -2.57
N GLN A 92 0.29 7.11 -2.32
CA GLN A 92 1.61 7.32 -1.73
C GLN A 92 1.54 8.32 -0.58
N LYS A 93 2.24 8.05 0.53
CA LYS A 93 2.33 8.93 1.70
C LYS A 93 3.80 9.30 1.98
N GLY A 94 4.02 10.49 2.53
CA GLY A 94 5.33 10.99 2.95
C GLY A 94 6.07 11.88 1.94
N GLN A 95 5.50 12.16 0.77
CA GLN A 95 6.04 13.08 -0.26
C GLN A 95 7.56 12.89 -0.52
N ASN A 96 8.39 13.82 -0.02
CA ASN A 96 9.84 13.84 -0.20
C ASN A 96 10.60 12.76 0.59
N ALA A 97 9.96 12.17 1.60
CA ALA A 97 10.44 11.04 2.39
C ALA A 97 9.33 9.98 2.43
N ARG A 98 9.16 9.27 1.31
CA ARG A 98 8.11 8.27 1.13
C ARG A 98 8.13 7.26 2.29
N THR A 99 6.98 7.07 2.92
CA THR A 99 6.82 6.16 4.07
C THR A 99 5.88 5.00 3.77
N HIS A 100 4.84 5.22 2.95
CA HIS A 100 3.86 4.18 2.63
C HIS A 100 3.53 4.17 1.14
N ASN A 101 3.32 2.95 0.63
CA ASN A 101 2.80 2.67 -0.69
C ASN A 101 1.57 1.80 -0.54
N VAL A 102 0.44 2.23 -1.11
CA VAL A 102 -0.79 1.44 -1.08
C VAL A 102 -1.16 1.06 -2.50
N HIS A 103 -1.19 -0.23 -2.77
CA HIS A 103 -1.53 -0.82 -4.05
C HIS A 103 -2.91 -1.47 -3.92
N VAL A 104 -3.95 -0.82 -4.43
CA VAL A 104 -5.32 -1.33 -4.34
C VAL A 104 -5.68 -2.08 -5.62
N TYR A 105 -6.22 -3.29 -5.45
CA TYR A 105 -6.69 -4.13 -6.55
C TYR A 105 -8.05 -4.75 -6.23
N ARG A 106 -8.83 -5.03 -7.28
CA ARG A 106 -10.07 -5.79 -7.15
C ARG A 106 -9.77 -7.26 -6.88
N GLY A 107 -10.50 -7.87 -5.93
CA GLY A 107 -10.46 -9.31 -5.67
C GLY A 107 -10.85 -10.13 -6.91
N ASN A 108 -10.21 -11.28 -7.08
CA ASN A 108 -10.33 -12.16 -8.27
C ASN A 108 -9.91 -11.53 -9.60
N CYS A 109 -9.31 -10.34 -9.60
CA CYS A 109 -8.63 -9.83 -10.78
C CYS A 109 -7.35 -10.65 -10.96
N LYS A 110 -7.37 -11.62 -11.90
CA LYS A 110 -6.18 -12.32 -12.39
C LYS A 110 -5.28 -11.31 -13.11
N THR A 111 -4.67 -10.39 -12.36
CA THR A 111 -3.61 -9.56 -12.92
C THR A 111 -2.41 -10.47 -13.08
N ARG A 112 -1.76 -10.41 -14.24
CA ARG A 112 -0.47 -11.09 -14.49
C ARG A 112 0.63 -10.72 -13.47
N ASN A 113 0.33 -9.76 -12.58
CA ASN A 113 1.19 -9.20 -11.55
C ASN A 113 0.98 -9.81 -10.15
N GLU A 114 0.14 -10.84 -9.96
CA GLU A 114 0.06 -11.56 -8.68
C GLU A 114 1.45 -12.00 -8.17
N LYS A 115 2.35 -12.41 -9.07
CA LYS A 115 3.76 -12.75 -8.76
C LYS A 115 4.66 -11.56 -8.43
N VAL A 116 4.26 -10.33 -8.79
CA VAL A 116 5.05 -9.10 -8.53
C VAL A 116 4.69 -8.51 -7.17
N ILE A 117 3.48 -8.79 -6.69
CA ILE A 117 2.91 -8.25 -5.45
C ILE A 117 3.48 -8.98 -4.23
N PHE A 118 3.69 -10.28 -4.33
CA PHE A 118 4.30 -11.09 -3.28
C PHE A 118 5.73 -11.44 -3.69
N ARG A 119 6.72 -10.76 -3.10
CA ARG A 119 8.07 -11.30 -3.04
C ARG A 119 8.09 -12.28 -1.87
N GLU A 120 8.04 -13.58 -2.18
CA GLU A 120 8.43 -14.63 -1.24
C GLU A 120 9.93 -14.58 -0.95
#